data_AF-A0A7C9ARR7-F1
#
_entry.id   AF-A0A7C9ARR7-F1
#
_cell.length_a   1.000
_cell.length_b   1.000
_cell.length_c   1.000
_cell.angle_alpha   90.00
_cell.angle_beta   90.00
_cell.angle_gamma   90.00
#
_symmetry.space_group_name_H-M   'P 1'
#
loop_
_entity.id
_entity.type
_entity.pdbx_description
1 polymer ?
#
loop_
_entity_poly.entity_id
_entity_poly.type
_entity_poly.pdbx_seq_one_letter_code
_entity_poly.pdbx_strand_id
1 'polypeptide(L)'
;GSTLEISIWDAAPSDKFLGGVCFDLSDVPVRDPPDSPLAPQWYRLEGGSSDDPNNRITGDIQLAVWIGTQADDAFPEAWCSDAPPSVSYTRSKVYQSPKLWYLRITVIEAQDLQIP
;
A
#
# COMPACT_ATOMS: atom_id res chain seq x y z
N GLY A 1 10.91 -8.44 10.79
CA GLY A 1 11.58 -7.51 9.86
C GLY A 1 10.70 -6.31 9.67
N SER A 2 10.52 -5.85 8.43
CA SER A 2 9.44 -4.92 8.08
C SER A 2 8.10 -5.66 8.12
N THR A 3 7.00 -4.98 8.46
CA THR A 3 5.67 -5.58 8.60
C THR A 3 4.63 -4.83 7.76
N LEU A 4 3.62 -5.54 7.26
CA LEU A 4 2.41 -4.98 6.66
C LEU A 4 1.26 -5.11 7.65
N GLU A 5 0.68 -4.00 8.05
CA GLU A 5 -0.49 -3.94 8.92
C GLU A 5 -1.72 -3.49 8.14
N ILE A 6 -2.82 -4.22 8.31
CA ILE A 6 -4.11 -3.90 7.71
C ILE A 6 -5.11 -3.74 8.85
N SER A 7 -5.73 -2.56 8.96
CA SER A 7 -6.72 -2.24 9.98
C SER A 7 -8.07 -1.97 9.36
N ILE A 8 -9.13 -2.38 10.05
CA ILE A 8 -10.52 -2.24 9.62
C ILE A 8 -11.23 -1.32 10.59
N TRP A 9 -11.96 -0.37 10.04
CA TRP A 9 -12.66 0.66 10.78
C TRP A 9 -14.09 0.76 10.26
N ASP A 10 -15.03 1.01 11.16
CA ASP A 10 -16.36 1.44 10.80
C ASP A 10 -16.32 2.89 10.31
N ALA A 11 -17.16 3.22 9.35
CA ALA A 11 -17.19 4.55 8.76
C ALA A 11 -17.81 5.58 9.73
N ALA A 12 -17.53 6.86 9.50
CA ALA A 12 -18.13 7.95 10.26
C ALA A 12 -19.67 7.81 10.32
N PRO A 13 -20.29 8.04 11.50
CA PRO A 13 -19.77 8.78 12.65
C PRO A 13 -19.16 7.92 13.76
N SER A 14 -19.15 6.60 13.65
CA SER A 14 -18.73 5.72 14.74
C SER A 14 -17.20 5.62 14.87
N ASP A 15 -16.47 5.70 13.74
CA ASP A 15 -15.00 5.56 13.62
C ASP A 15 -14.44 4.44 14.52
N LYS A 16 -15.20 3.35 14.62
CA LYS A 16 -14.90 2.26 15.54
C LYS A 16 -13.88 1.33 14.92
N PHE A 17 -12.79 1.04 15.63
CA PHE A 17 -11.85 0.01 15.22
C PHE A 17 -12.51 -1.39 15.30
N LEU A 18 -12.45 -2.12 14.19
CA LEU A 18 -13.06 -3.45 14.02
C LEU A 18 -12.03 -4.60 14.02
N GLY A 19 -10.75 -4.28 14.19
CA GLY A 19 -9.65 -5.25 14.19
C GLY A 19 -8.74 -5.11 12.98
N GLY A 20 -7.69 -5.93 12.94
CA GLY A 20 -6.69 -5.91 11.89
C GLY A 20 -5.87 -7.19 11.83
N VAL A 21 -4.99 -7.26 10.85
CA VAL A 21 -4.04 -8.36 10.64
C VAL A 21 -2.65 -7.78 10.37
N CYS A 22 -1.62 -8.51 10.80
CA CYS A 22 -0.23 -8.12 10.61
C CYS A 22 0.55 -9.25 9.95
N PHE A 23 1.32 -8.92 8.91
CA PHE A 23 2.18 -9.85 8.18
C PHE A 23 3.64 -9.42 8.34
N ASP A 24 4.54 -10.33 8.71
CA ASP A 24 5.98 -10.08 8.51
C ASP A 24 6.26 -10.17 7.01
N LEU A 25 6.86 -9.12 6.44
CA LEU A 25 7.15 -9.08 5.01
C LEU A 25 8.15 -10.16 4.59
N SER A 26 8.89 -10.75 5.53
CA SER A 26 9.78 -11.90 5.28
C SER A 26 9.01 -13.18 4.91
N ASP A 27 7.74 -13.30 5.34
CA ASP A 27 6.87 -14.44 5.08
C ASP A 27 5.97 -14.21 3.85
N VAL A 28 5.93 -12.98 3.32
CA VAL A 28 5.12 -12.63 2.15
C VAL A 28 5.83 -13.10 0.87
N PRO A 29 5.16 -13.90 0.02
CA PRO A 29 5.79 -14.42 -1.19
C PRO A 29 6.09 -13.30 -2.19
N VAL A 30 7.30 -13.32 -2.76
CA VAL A 30 7.65 -12.50 -3.93
C VAL A 30 7.19 -13.23 -5.18
N ARG A 31 6.53 -12.51 -6.10
CA ARG A 31 5.96 -13.07 -7.33
C ARG A 31 6.33 -12.23 -8.54
N ASP A 32 6.61 -12.91 -9.65
CA ASP A 32 6.96 -12.31 -10.94
C ASP A 32 6.16 -13.02 -12.05
N PRO A 33 5.55 -12.30 -13.02
CA PRO A 33 4.83 -12.95 -14.10
C PRO A 33 5.71 -13.98 -14.85
N PRO A 34 5.14 -15.13 -15.27
CA PRO A 34 3.72 -15.43 -15.42
C PRO A 34 3.13 -16.27 -14.26
N ASP A 35 3.43 -15.94 -13.00
CA ASP A 35 2.90 -16.71 -11.86
C ASP A 35 1.36 -16.74 -11.81
N SER A 36 0.78 -17.92 -11.56
CA SER A 36 -0.68 -18.15 -11.48
C SER A 36 -1.32 -17.43 -10.29
N PRO A 37 -2.50 -16.79 -10.42
CA PRO A 37 -3.07 -15.89 -9.40
C PRO A 37 -3.08 -16.50 -7.99
N LEU A 38 -2.62 -15.72 -7.01
CA LEU A 38 -2.59 -16.15 -5.60
C LEU A 38 -4.02 -16.22 -5.06
N ALA A 39 -4.43 -17.39 -4.57
CA ALA A 39 -5.74 -17.57 -3.98
C ALA A 39 -5.84 -16.80 -2.65
N PRO A 40 -6.90 -16.02 -2.42
CA PRO A 40 -7.07 -15.31 -1.17
C PRO A 40 -7.45 -16.27 -0.03
N GLN A 41 -6.89 -16.00 1.15
CA GLN A 41 -7.03 -16.81 2.35
C GLN A 41 -7.79 -16.05 3.43
N TRP A 42 -8.45 -16.78 4.33
CA TRP A 42 -9.16 -16.20 5.47
C TRP A 42 -8.21 -15.98 6.63
N TYR A 43 -8.20 -14.75 7.16
CA TYR A 43 -7.42 -14.34 8.31
C TYR A 43 -8.35 -13.83 9.41
N ARG A 44 -8.11 -14.28 10.64
CA ARG A 44 -8.86 -13.81 11.79
C ARG A 44 -8.39 -12.42 12.18
N LEU A 45 -9.33 -11.53 12.44
CA LEU A 45 -9.02 -10.18 12.91
C LEU A 45 -8.56 -10.20 14.37
N GLU A 46 -7.51 -9.44 14.64
CA GLU A 46 -6.93 -9.23 15.95
C GLU A 46 -6.96 -7.74 16.33
N GLY A 47 -6.87 -7.43 17.61
CA GLY A 47 -6.68 -6.05 18.06
C GLY A 47 -6.75 -5.94 19.57
N GLY A 48 -5.99 -4.97 20.10
CA GLY A 48 -5.45 -4.94 21.45
C GLY A 48 -6.42 -5.22 22.59
N SER A 49 -5.88 -5.86 23.64
CA SER A 49 -6.53 -6.30 24.88
C SER A 49 -7.65 -5.37 25.35
N SER A 50 -8.88 -5.72 25.00
CA SER A 50 -10.06 -5.17 25.65
C SER A 50 -10.54 -6.19 26.68
N ASP A 51 -10.20 -5.95 27.95
CA ASP A 51 -10.96 -6.45 29.10
C ASP A 51 -12.42 -5.94 29.11
N ASP A 52 -12.82 -5.19 28.09
CA ASP A 52 -14.19 -4.75 27.84
C ASP A 52 -14.97 -5.81 27.03
N PRO A 53 -15.92 -6.54 27.65
CA PRO A 53 -16.73 -7.55 26.97
C PRO A 53 -17.58 -7.00 25.82
N ASN A 54 -17.79 -5.68 25.75
CA ASN A 54 -18.55 -5.01 24.69
C ASN A 54 -17.69 -4.59 23.48
N ASN A 55 -16.36 -4.69 23.57
CA ASN A 55 -15.44 -4.34 22.50
C ASN A 55 -14.57 -5.54 22.07
N ARG A 56 -15.17 -6.73 22.05
CA ARG A 56 -14.54 -7.93 21.50
C ARG A 56 -14.48 -7.80 19.98
N ILE A 57 -13.26 -7.81 19.45
CA ILE A 57 -13.02 -7.89 18.01
C ILE A 57 -13.44 -9.28 17.54
N THR A 58 -14.35 -9.32 16.56
CA THR A 58 -14.86 -10.56 15.97
C THR A 58 -15.00 -10.38 14.48
N GLY A 59 -14.36 -11.25 13.70
CA GLY A 59 -14.50 -11.29 12.25
C GLY A 59 -13.31 -11.96 11.60
N ASP A 60 -13.52 -12.42 10.37
CA ASP A 60 -12.48 -12.92 9.49
C ASP A 60 -12.46 -12.05 8.22
N ILE A 61 -11.28 -11.76 7.70
CA ILE A 61 -11.08 -11.06 6.43
C ILE A 61 -10.42 -11.99 5.43
N GLN A 62 -10.90 -11.97 4.18
CA GLN A 62 -10.30 -12.73 3.10
C GLN A 62 -9.31 -11.84 2.32
N LEU A 63 -8.03 -12.23 2.28
CA LEU A 63 -6.94 -11.45 1.66
C LEU A 63 -6.00 -12.34 0.85
N ALA A 64 -5.45 -11.81 -0.25
CA ALA A 64 -4.27 -12.34 -0.92
C ALA A 64 -3.16 -11.30 -0.82
N VAL A 65 -1.99 -11.67 -0.30
CA VAL A 65 -0.85 -10.76 -0.08
C VAL A 65 0.39 -11.31 -0.75
N TRP A 66 1.06 -10.49 -1.55
CA TRP A 66 2.32 -10.82 -2.21
C TRP A 66 3.16 -9.56 -2.44
N ILE A 67 4.45 -9.76 -2.70
CA ILE A 67 5.38 -8.71 -3.16
C ILE A 67 5.53 -8.86 -4.68
N GLY A 68 5.00 -7.92 -5.45
CA GLY A 68 5.10 -7.91 -6.92
C GLY A 68 6.37 -7.22 -7.43
N THR A 69 6.70 -7.47 -8.70
CA THR A 69 7.72 -6.71 -9.45
C THR A 69 7.07 -5.61 -10.29
N GLN A 70 7.87 -4.80 -11.00
CA GLN A 70 7.35 -3.80 -11.95
C GLN A 70 6.57 -4.45 -13.12
N ALA A 71 6.75 -5.75 -13.36
CA ALA A 71 6.02 -6.51 -14.36
C ALA A 71 4.65 -6.98 -13.86
N ASP A 72 4.37 -6.89 -12.55
CA ASP A 72 3.09 -7.27 -11.96
C ASP A 72 1.99 -6.27 -12.40
N ASP A 73 1.40 -6.52 -13.57
CA ASP A 73 0.24 -5.82 -14.14
C ASP A 73 -1.06 -6.13 -13.36
N ALA A 74 -0.98 -6.54 -12.09
CA ALA A 74 -2.08 -7.13 -11.35
C ALA A 74 -3.33 -6.24 -11.28
N PHE A 75 -3.21 -4.91 -11.38
CA PHE A 75 -4.36 -4.01 -11.46
C PHE A 75 -4.09 -2.72 -12.24
N PRO A 76 -4.22 -2.71 -13.58
CA PRO A 76 -4.25 -1.47 -14.39
C PRO A 76 -5.48 -0.59 -14.04
N GLU A 77 -6.46 -1.20 -13.37
CA GLU A 77 -7.73 -0.63 -12.92
C GLU A 77 -7.80 -0.46 -11.39
N ALA A 78 -6.67 -0.54 -10.66
CA ALA A 78 -6.66 -0.24 -9.22
C ALA A 78 -7.26 1.14 -8.97
N TRP A 79 -8.30 1.20 -8.13
CA TRP A 79 -9.07 2.39 -7.84
C TRP A 79 -8.78 2.85 -6.40
N CYS A 80 -8.57 4.15 -6.21
CA CYS A 80 -8.56 4.78 -4.89
C CYS A 80 -9.96 5.35 -4.63
N SER A 81 -10.67 4.87 -3.60
CA SER A 81 -12.06 5.29 -3.33
C SER A 81 -12.22 6.80 -3.17
N ASP A 82 -11.17 7.46 -2.67
CA ASP A 82 -11.15 8.88 -2.34
C ASP A 82 -10.56 9.74 -3.47
N ALA A 83 -10.14 9.12 -4.58
CA ALA A 83 -9.68 9.84 -5.75
C ALA A 83 -10.87 10.10 -6.71
N PRO A 84 -11.00 11.32 -7.25
CA PRO A 84 -11.97 11.59 -8.30
C PRO A 84 -11.76 10.64 -9.49
N PRO A 85 -12.84 10.16 -10.16
CA PRO A 85 -12.80 9.23 -11.29
C PRO A 85 -11.86 9.62 -12.45
N SER A 86 -11.44 10.88 -12.51
CA SER A 86 -10.75 11.51 -13.65
C SER A 86 -9.25 11.72 -13.44
N VAL A 87 -8.65 11.28 -12.34
CA VAL A 87 -7.21 11.52 -12.12
C VAL A 87 -6.38 10.41 -12.75
N SER A 88 -6.01 10.57 -14.02
CA SER A 88 -5.17 9.65 -14.81
C SER A 88 -3.77 9.35 -14.23
N TYR A 89 -3.45 9.92 -13.07
CA TYR A 89 -2.15 9.84 -12.39
C TYR A 89 -2.14 8.88 -11.19
N THR A 90 -3.28 8.29 -10.81
CA THR A 90 -3.35 7.27 -9.74
C THR A 90 -3.24 5.83 -10.26
N ARG A 91 -3.13 5.63 -11.58
CA ARG A 91 -2.86 4.31 -12.17
C ARG A 91 -1.36 4.00 -12.09
N SER A 92 -1.03 2.74 -11.79
CA SER A 92 0.31 2.18 -11.98
C SER A 92 0.80 2.50 -13.41
N LYS A 93 1.91 3.24 -13.52
CA LYS A 93 2.59 3.49 -14.81
C LYS A 93 3.76 2.53 -14.94
N VAL A 94 3.62 1.55 -15.83
CA VAL A 94 4.74 0.70 -16.24
C VAL A 94 5.66 1.50 -17.14
N TYR A 95 6.83 1.87 -16.62
CA TYR A 95 7.92 2.42 -17.43
C TYR A 95 8.73 1.24 -17.98
N GLN A 96 8.63 0.96 -19.28
CA GLN A 96 9.56 0.03 -19.94
C GLN A 96 10.94 0.70 -20.09
N SER A 97 11.97 0.11 -19.48
CA SER A 97 13.36 0.58 -19.54
C SER A 97 13.55 2.06 -19.14
N PRO A 98 13.16 2.47 -17.91
CA PRO A 98 13.32 3.86 -17.49
C PRO A 98 14.82 4.18 -17.43
N LYS A 99 15.25 5.13 -18.26
CA LYS A 99 16.56 5.74 -18.09
C LYS A 99 16.44 6.74 -16.93
N LEU A 100 16.83 6.30 -15.74
CA LEU A 100 16.93 7.16 -14.56
C LEU A 100 18.15 8.07 -14.71
N TRP A 101 17.91 9.38 -14.66
CA TRP A 101 18.98 10.37 -14.64
C TRP A 101 18.97 11.04 -13.27
N TYR A 102 20.07 10.87 -12.54
CA TYR A 102 20.28 11.55 -11.28
C TYR A 102 21.12 12.79 -11.51
N LEU A 103 20.55 13.96 -11.24
CA LEU A 103 21.26 15.23 -11.29
C LEU A 103 21.29 15.83 -9.89
N ARG A 104 22.47 15.81 -9.26
CA ARG A 104 22.73 16.53 -8.01
C ARG A 104 23.52 17.78 -8.33
N ILE A 105 22.89 18.93 -8.13
CA ILE A 105 23.55 20.23 -8.24
C ILE A 105 23.79 20.74 -6.82
N THR A 106 25.00 21.21 -6.56
CA THR A 106 25.32 21.99 -5.36
C THR A 106 25.85 23.33 -5.83
N VAL A 107 25.02 24.37 -5.68
CA VAL A 107 25.41 25.75 -5.99
C VAL A 107 26.13 26.29 -4.76
N ILE A 108 27.39 26.66 -4.94
CA ILE A 108 28.25 27.13 -3.84
C ILE A 108 28.17 28.65 -3.72
N GLU A 109 28.19 29.36 -4.85
CA GLU A 109 28.17 30.83 -4.89
C GLU A 109 27.71 31.32 -6.27
N ALA A 110 27.15 32.53 -6.32
CA ALA A 110 26.92 33.29 -7.54
C ALA A 110 27.42 34.72 -7.34
N GLN A 111 28.16 35.26 -8.31
CA GLN A 111 28.77 36.60 -8.27
C GLN A 111 28.32 37.44 -9.47
N ASP A 112 28.36 38.77 -9.32
CA ASP A 112 28.00 39.77 -10.35
C ASP A 112 26.63 39.56 -11.01
N LEU A 113 25.65 39.10 -10.22
CA LEU A 113 24.27 39.01 -10.67
C LEU A 113 23.73 40.42 -10.91
N GLN A 114 23.30 40.71 -12.14
CA GLN A 114 22.49 41.89 -12.41
C GLN A 114 21.07 41.63 -11.93
N ILE A 115 20.75 42.12 -10.73
CA ILE A 115 19.43 42.04 -10.12
C ILE A 115 18.69 43.36 -10.47
N PRO A 116 17.44 43.33 -10.96
CA PRO A 116 16.66 44.53 -11.24
C PRO A 116 16.27 45.31 -9.97
#